data_AF-A0A6N0HQD7-F1
#
_entry.id   AF-A0A6N0HQD7-F1
#
_cell.length_a   1.000
_cell.length_b   1.000
_cell.length_c   1.000
_cell.angle_alpha   90.00
_cell.angle_beta   90.00
_cell.angle_gamma   90.00
#
_symmetry.space_group_name_H-M   'P 1'
#
loop_
_entity.id
_entity.type
_entity.pdbx_description
1 polymer ?
#
loop_
_entity_poly.entity_id
_entity_poly.type
_entity_poly.pdbx_seq_one_letter_code
_entity_poly.pdbx_strand_id
1 'polypeptide(L)'
;MGKYLNKEQIFDAEGGEDLYANEEQLKARLDYFEKKIQAQTEDTPVEEQIKNLLEIGRIQVERYRGSDAWEKAFSAFDIARDNELWELAVEACDVMFLSEGPDALKALGHALWLGITFPIDPELTVAMLQHLVEESPKGAGTRAIAAATAYYITSMRCSAEDDLTFFASQMMASVADEHSHVTDQSMFDLWRKTLQLDKPEVFLKKLSGAVDQLVADDWWVDRGKIKAKLDAEGK
;
A
#
# COMPACT_ATOMS: atom_id res chain seq x y z
N MET A 1 9.25 -9.20 11.19
CA MET A 1 9.37 -8.67 9.82
C MET A 1 8.25 -9.26 8.97
N GLY A 2 7.42 -8.42 8.35
CA GLY A 2 6.00 -8.72 8.10
C GLY A 2 5.61 -9.02 6.64
N LYS A 3 4.30 -9.07 6.39
CA LYS A 3 3.66 -9.60 5.16
C LYS A 3 3.83 -8.69 3.93
N TYR A 4 4.01 -7.38 4.14
CA TYR A 4 3.89 -6.38 3.06
C TYR A 4 5.20 -5.63 2.77
N LEU A 5 6.13 -5.56 3.73
CA LEU A 5 7.40 -4.85 3.57
C LEU A 5 8.56 -5.80 3.18
N ASN A 6 9.43 -5.37 2.25
CA ASN A 6 10.61 -6.08 1.71
C ASN A 6 10.36 -7.29 0.80
N LYS A 7 9.43 -7.20 -0.15
CA LYS A 7 9.39 -8.19 -1.27
C LYS A 7 10.54 -8.03 -2.27
N GLU A 8 11.32 -6.96 -2.18
CA GLU A 8 12.50 -6.70 -3.04
C GLU A 8 13.66 -7.70 -2.82
N GLN A 9 13.64 -8.52 -1.76
CA GLN A 9 14.64 -9.59 -1.57
C GLN A 9 14.26 -10.95 -2.21
N ILE A 10 13.19 -11.03 -3.01
CA ILE A 10 12.82 -12.27 -3.73
C ILE A 10 13.51 -12.37 -5.11
N PHE A 11 14.17 -11.30 -5.58
CA PHE A 11 14.68 -11.21 -6.95
C PHE A 11 16.22 -11.26 -7.12
N ASP A 12 16.96 -11.79 -6.15
CA ASP A 12 18.33 -12.30 -6.40
C ASP A 12 18.27 -13.77 -6.87
N ALA A 13 17.66 -14.00 -8.03
CA ALA A 13 17.68 -15.30 -8.69
C ALA A 13 19.03 -15.48 -9.41
N GLU A 14 20.05 -15.93 -8.67
CA GLU A 14 21.30 -16.43 -9.22
C GLU A 14 21.06 -17.75 -10.00
N GLY A 15 20.64 -17.67 -11.26
CA GLY A 15 20.79 -18.80 -12.21
C GLY A 15 19.57 -19.14 -13.05
N GLY A 16 19.82 -19.59 -14.28
CA GLY A 16 18.78 -19.96 -15.23
C GLY A 16 17.90 -21.16 -14.81
N GLU A 17 18.39 -22.07 -13.96
CA GLU A 17 17.60 -23.19 -13.43
C GLU A 17 16.59 -22.74 -12.36
N ASP A 18 16.94 -21.73 -11.53
CA ASP A 18 16.06 -21.17 -10.51
C ASP A 18 14.89 -20.38 -11.11
N LEU A 19 15.08 -19.76 -12.28
CA LEU A 19 14.02 -19.08 -13.01
C LEU A 19 12.94 -20.06 -13.55
N TYR A 20 13.34 -21.24 -14.04
CA TYR A 20 12.39 -22.25 -14.53
C TYR A 20 11.64 -22.95 -13.40
N ALA A 21 12.33 -23.27 -12.29
CA ALA A 21 11.69 -23.85 -11.11
C ALA A 21 10.62 -22.92 -10.51
N ASN A 22 10.86 -21.60 -10.55
CA ASN A 22 9.90 -20.60 -10.14
C ASN A 22 8.65 -20.57 -11.07
N GLU A 23 8.81 -20.69 -12.39
CA GLU A 23 7.68 -20.61 -13.32
C GLU A 23 6.68 -21.78 -13.16
N GLU A 24 7.15 -23.02 -12.97
CA GLU A 24 6.27 -24.17 -12.73
C GLU A 24 5.52 -24.05 -11.39
N GLN A 25 6.20 -23.58 -10.35
CA GLN A 25 5.58 -23.33 -9.04
C GLN A 25 4.50 -22.25 -9.13
N LEU A 26 4.76 -21.14 -9.85
CA LEU A 26 3.78 -20.08 -10.06
C LEU A 26 2.57 -20.57 -10.87
N LYS A 27 2.78 -21.42 -11.89
CA LYS A 27 1.67 -22.06 -12.63
C LYS A 27 0.83 -22.97 -11.75
N ALA A 28 1.46 -23.79 -10.90
CA ALA A 28 0.75 -24.69 -10.00
C ALA A 28 -0.05 -23.91 -8.94
N ARG A 29 0.53 -22.83 -8.38
CA ARG A 29 -0.18 -21.92 -7.46
C ARG A 29 -1.35 -21.23 -8.15
N LEU A 30 -1.17 -20.75 -9.37
CA LEU A 30 -2.23 -20.12 -10.15
C LEU A 30 -3.40 -21.09 -10.38
N ASP A 31 -3.13 -22.28 -10.90
CA ASP A 31 -4.14 -23.32 -11.14
C ASP A 31 -4.87 -23.72 -9.85
N TYR A 32 -4.15 -23.78 -8.72
CA TYR A 32 -4.77 -24.03 -7.41
C TYR A 32 -5.81 -22.97 -7.04
N PHE A 33 -5.47 -21.68 -7.15
CA PHE A 33 -6.41 -20.60 -6.81
C PHE A 33 -7.51 -20.40 -7.86
N GLU A 34 -7.23 -20.65 -9.14
CA GLU A 34 -8.27 -20.66 -10.18
C GLU A 34 -9.30 -21.76 -9.94
N LYS A 35 -8.86 -22.96 -9.55
CA LYS A 35 -9.76 -24.06 -9.14
C LYS A 35 -10.56 -23.70 -7.89
N LYS A 36 -9.95 -23.00 -6.93
CA LYS A 36 -10.67 -22.50 -5.75
C LYS A 36 -11.80 -21.58 -6.14
N ILE A 37 -11.57 -20.62 -7.05
CA ILE A 37 -12.61 -19.73 -7.58
C ILE A 37 -13.70 -20.51 -8.33
N GLN A 38 -13.32 -21.47 -9.18
CA GLN A 38 -14.29 -22.28 -9.93
C GLN A 38 -15.17 -23.16 -9.03
N ALA A 39 -14.65 -23.57 -7.88
CA ALA A 39 -15.37 -24.39 -6.90
C ALA A 39 -16.24 -23.57 -5.94
N GLN A 40 -16.25 -22.23 -6.03
CA GLN A 40 -17.05 -21.39 -5.15
C GLN A 40 -18.55 -21.56 -5.43
N THR A 41 -19.31 -21.46 -4.35
CA THR A 41 -20.77 -21.51 -4.34
C THR A 41 -21.32 -20.23 -3.71
N GLU A 42 -22.64 -20.04 -3.73
CA GLU A 42 -23.31 -18.90 -3.08
C GLU A 42 -23.02 -18.81 -1.57
N ASP A 43 -22.67 -19.92 -0.92
CA ASP A 43 -22.32 -19.98 0.52
C ASP A 43 -20.85 -19.64 0.81
N THR A 44 -20.02 -19.43 -0.22
CA THR A 44 -18.59 -19.14 0.00
C THR A 44 -18.44 -17.77 0.65
N PRO A 45 -17.69 -17.65 1.77
CA PRO A 45 -17.48 -16.36 2.40
C PRO A 45 -16.87 -15.34 1.44
N VAL A 46 -17.43 -14.13 1.41
CA VAL A 46 -16.99 -13.08 0.49
C VAL A 46 -15.50 -12.74 0.64
N GLU A 47 -14.97 -12.78 1.87
CA GLU A 47 -13.55 -12.60 2.12
C GLU A 47 -12.68 -13.67 1.46
N GLU A 48 -13.13 -14.93 1.44
CA GLU A 48 -12.39 -16.02 0.81
C GLU A 48 -12.33 -15.82 -0.71
N GLN A 49 -13.43 -15.36 -1.33
CA GLN A 49 -13.44 -14.96 -2.73
C GLN A 49 -12.45 -13.83 -3.04
N ILE A 50 -12.47 -12.77 -2.25
CA ILE A 50 -11.54 -11.65 -2.42
C ILE A 50 -10.09 -12.14 -2.27
N LYS A 51 -9.79 -12.91 -1.21
CA LYS A 51 -8.44 -13.43 -0.94
C LYS A 51 -7.93 -14.32 -2.08
N ASN A 52 -8.78 -15.19 -2.64
CA ASN A 52 -8.40 -16.01 -3.79
C ASN A 52 -8.11 -15.16 -5.05
N LEU A 53 -8.91 -14.12 -5.31
CA LEU A 53 -8.65 -13.19 -6.42
C LEU A 53 -7.34 -12.42 -6.23
N LEU A 54 -7.04 -11.98 -5.00
CA LEU A 54 -5.79 -11.29 -4.67
C LEU A 54 -4.57 -12.20 -4.86
N GLU A 55 -4.65 -13.47 -4.45
CA GLU A 55 -3.56 -14.43 -4.67
C GLU A 55 -3.30 -14.67 -6.16
N ILE A 56 -4.36 -14.82 -6.97
CA ILE A 56 -4.22 -14.88 -8.44
C ILE A 56 -3.54 -13.60 -8.96
N GLY A 57 -4.01 -12.43 -8.53
CA GLY A 57 -3.44 -11.15 -8.95
C GLY A 57 -1.94 -11.03 -8.64
N ARG A 58 -1.53 -11.37 -7.42
CA ARG A 58 -0.11 -11.38 -6.98
C ARG A 58 0.74 -12.33 -7.81
N ILE A 59 0.26 -13.55 -8.04
CA ILE A 59 0.96 -14.52 -8.87
C ILE A 59 1.11 -13.97 -10.29
N GLN A 60 0.10 -13.28 -10.82
CA GLN A 60 0.18 -12.69 -12.16
C GLN A 60 1.13 -11.48 -12.23
N VAL A 61 1.25 -10.68 -11.16
CA VAL A 61 2.33 -9.68 -11.03
C VAL A 61 3.70 -10.36 -11.12
N GLU A 62 3.94 -11.39 -10.30
CA GLU A 62 5.21 -12.16 -10.30
C GLU A 62 5.53 -12.81 -11.66
N ARG A 63 4.50 -13.13 -12.45
CA ARG A 63 4.61 -13.70 -13.81
C ARG A 63 4.70 -12.66 -14.92
N TYR A 64 4.80 -11.37 -14.60
CA TYR A 64 4.78 -10.26 -15.56
C TYR A 64 3.53 -10.25 -16.46
N ARG A 65 2.38 -10.62 -15.90
CA ARG A 65 1.06 -10.62 -16.54
C ARG A 65 0.20 -9.48 -15.97
N GLY A 66 0.68 -8.25 -16.15
CA GLY A 66 0.08 -7.05 -15.55
C GLY A 66 -1.41 -6.86 -15.87
N SER A 67 -1.85 -7.18 -17.10
CA SER A 67 -3.26 -7.09 -17.47
C SER A 67 -4.15 -8.09 -16.73
N ASP A 68 -3.72 -9.35 -16.60
CA ASP A 68 -4.45 -10.37 -15.84
C ASP A 68 -4.47 -10.03 -14.35
N ALA A 69 -3.35 -9.53 -13.81
CA ALA A 69 -3.24 -9.09 -12.43
C ALA A 69 -4.21 -7.93 -12.14
N TRP A 70 -4.24 -6.92 -13.01
CA TRP A 70 -5.13 -5.77 -12.93
C TRP A 70 -6.60 -6.20 -12.89
N GLU A 71 -7.05 -7.02 -13.84
CA GLU A 71 -8.44 -7.47 -13.91
C GLU A 71 -8.90 -8.20 -12.63
N LYS A 72 -8.04 -9.07 -12.10
CA LYS A 72 -8.33 -9.85 -10.89
C LYS A 72 -8.35 -8.98 -9.64
N ALA A 73 -7.39 -8.06 -9.52
CA ALA A 73 -7.31 -7.14 -8.42
C ALA A 73 -8.45 -6.11 -8.44
N PHE A 74 -8.84 -5.61 -9.61
CA PHE A 74 -10.00 -4.71 -9.73
C PHE A 74 -11.30 -5.42 -9.33
N SER A 75 -11.47 -6.68 -9.74
CA SER A 75 -12.61 -7.52 -9.30
C SER A 75 -12.62 -7.71 -7.78
N ALA A 76 -11.45 -7.96 -7.18
CA ALA A 76 -11.29 -8.06 -5.73
C ALA A 76 -11.65 -6.74 -5.04
N PHE A 77 -11.22 -5.60 -5.60
CA PHE A 77 -11.50 -4.27 -5.09
C PHE A 77 -13.00 -3.95 -5.09
N ASP A 78 -13.71 -4.22 -6.20
CA ASP A 78 -15.15 -3.97 -6.29
C ASP A 78 -15.92 -4.74 -5.21
N ILE A 79 -15.62 -6.03 -5.05
CA ILE A 79 -16.26 -6.87 -4.03
C ILE A 79 -15.92 -6.36 -2.62
N ALA A 80 -14.65 -6.03 -2.36
CA ALA A 80 -14.21 -5.53 -1.06
C ALA A 80 -14.85 -4.17 -0.72
N ARG A 81 -14.91 -3.24 -1.67
CA ARG A 81 -15.58 -1.94 -1.53
C ARG A 81 -17.05 -2.12 -1.18
N ASP A 82 -17.76 -2.95 -1.94
CA ASP A 82 -19.21 -3.11 -1.80
C ASP A 82 -19.60 -3.77 -0.46
N ASN A 83 -18.68 -4.53 0.13
CA ASN A 83 -18.81 -5.15 1.45
C ASN A 83 -18.09 -4.38 2.57
N GLU A 84 -17.54 -3.19 2.27
CA GLU A 84 -16.77 -2.35 3.19
C GLU A 84 -15.58 -3.07 3.88
N LEU A 85 -14.98 -4.03 3.19
CA LEU A 85 -13.79 -4.77 3.64
C LEU A 85 -12.52 -3.98 3.29
N TRP A 86 -12.31 -2.85 3.97
CA TRP A 86 -11.33 -1.84 3.57
C TRP A 86 -9.87 -2.32 3.54
N GLU A 87 -9.46 -3.22 4.43
CA GLU A 87 -8.11 -3.80 4.38
C GLU A 87 -7.88 -4.59 3.09
N LEU A 88 -8.86 -5.41 2.70
CA LEU A 88 -8.80 -6.17 1.45
C LEU A 88 -8.92 -5.28 0.22
N ALA A 89 -9.65 -4.15 0.32
CA ALA A 89 -9.69 -3.15 -0.74
C ALA A 89 -8.31 -2.48 -0.92
N VAL A 90 -7.58 -2.21 0.16
CA VAL A 90 -6.20 -1.69 0.09
C VAL A 90 -5.25 -2.74 -0.49
N GLU A 91 -5.36 -4.02 -0.08
CA GLU A 91 -4.59 -5.11 -0.70
C GLU A 91 -4.86 -5.22 -2.21
N ALA A 92 -6.10 -5.00 -2.66
CA ALA A 92 -6.45 -5.01 -4.07
C ALA A 92 -5.83 -3.83 -4.83
N CYS A 93 -5.87 -2.63 -4.25
CA CYS A 93 -5.21 -1.46 -4.83
C CYS A 93 -3.70 -1.62 -4.93
N ASP A 94 -3.06 -2.25 -3.95
CA ASP A 94 -1.63 -2.59 -4.00
C ASP A 94 -1.31 -3.50 -5.20
N VAL A 95 -2.07 -4.59 -5.38
CA VAL A 95 -1.86 -5.48 -6.54
C VAL A 95 -2.10 -4.76 -7.87
N MET A 96 -3.08 -3.86 -7.95
CA MET A 96 -3.31 -3.02 -9.15
C MET A 96 -2.16 -2.03 -9.41
N PHE A 97 -1.56 -1.47 -8.36
CA PHE A 97 -0.40 -0.61 -8.46
C PHE A 97 0.81 -1.40 -8.99
N LEU A 98 1.11 -2.55 -8.36
CA LEU A 98 2.22 -3.42 -8.72
C LEU A 98 2.07 -4.10 -10.09
N SER A 99 0.86 -4.16 -10.64
CA SER A 99 0.65 -4.69 -11.98
C SER A 99 1.05 -3.72 -13.11
N GLU A 100 1.47 -2.50 -12.77
CA GLU A 100 1.77 -1.41 -13.71
C GLU A 100 0.62 -1.17 -14.71
N GLY A 101 -0.63 -1.36 -14.25
CA GLY A 101 -1.82 -1.19 -15.08
C GLY A 101 -2.09 0.27 -15.46
N PRO A 102 -3.11 0.52 -16.31
CA PRO A 102 -3.37 1.85 -16.90
C PRO A 102 -3.62 2.96 -15.86
N ASP A 103 -4.09 2.59 -14.67
CA ASP A 103 -4.44 3.50 -13.57
C ASP A 103 -3.66 3.15 -12.27
N ALA A 104 -2.45 2.59 -12.38
CA ALA A 104 -1.66 2.14 -11.22
C ALA A 104 -1.46 3.23 -10.13
N LEU A 105 -1.10 4.45 -10.51
CA LEU A 105 -0.95 5.56 -9.56
C LEU A 105 -2.27 5.98 -8.92
N LYS A 106 -3.39 5.89 -9.66
CA LYS A 106 -4.73 6.12 -9.12
C LYS A 106 -5.08 5.03 -8.11
N ALA A 107 -4.73 3.77 -8.35
CA ALA A 107 -4.89 2.69 -7.39
C ALA A 107 -4.09 2.97 -6.10
N LEU A 108 -2.83 3.43 -6.21
CA LEU A 108 -2.04 3.85 -5.05
C LEU A 108 -2.71 4.98 -4.27
N GLY A 109 -3.29 5.98 -4.95
CA GLY A 109 -4.06 7.05 -4.32
C GLY A 109 -5.26 6.54 -3.50
N HIS A 110 -5.97 5.53 -4.00
CA HIS A 110 -7.04 4.85 -3.26
C HIS A 110 -6.51 4.09 -2.06
N ALA A 111 -5.43 3.32 -2.23
CA ALA A 111 -4.80 2.54 -1.19
C ALA A 111 -4.36 3.42 -0.01
N LEU A 112 -3.71 4.55 -0.31
CA LEU A 112 -3.28 5.55 0.68
C LEU A 112 -4.48 6.14 1.43
N TRP A 113 -5.51 6.59 0.70
CA TRP A 113 -6.67 7.20 1.33
C TRP A 113 -7.38 6.22 2.28
N LEU A 114 -7.62 4.99 1.82
CA LEU A 114 -8.28 3.95 2.61
C LEU A 114 -7.42 3.51 3.82
N GLY A 115 -6.12 3.25 3.62
CA GLY A 115 -5.23 2.78 4.69
C GLY A 115 -5.03 3.80 5.82
N ILE A 116 -5.08 5.09 5.48
CA ILE A 116 -5.02 6.17 6.48
C ILE A 116 -6.37 6.37 7.17
N THR A 117 -7.48 6.31 6.41
CA THR A 117 -8.83 6.57 6.93
C THR A 117 -9.30 5.47 7.89
N PHE A 118 -8.99 4.21 7.59
CA PHE A 118 -9.46 3.07 8.39
C PHE A 118 -8.33 2.45 9.24
N PRO A 119 -8.65 1.90 10.43
CA PRO A 119 -7.68 1.23 11.29
C PRO A 119 -7.39 -0.20 10.78
N ILE A 120 -6.87 -0.31 9.57
CA ILE A 120 -6.36 -1.56 9.00
C ILE A 120 -4.96 -1.87 9.54
N ASP A 121 -4.41 -3.03 9.18
CA ASP A 121 -3.03 -3.41 9.46
C ASP A 121 -2.06 -2.24 9.15
N PRO A 122 -1.35 -1.72 10.18
CA PRO A 122 -0.43 -0.60 9.99
C PRO A 122 0.70 -0.95 9.03
N GLU A 123 1.10 -2.22 8.90
CA GLU A 123 2.16 -2.63 7.97
C GLU A 123 1.73 -2.38 6.53
N LEU A 124 0.49 -2.73 6.17
CA LEU A 124 -0.06 -2.46 4.84
C LEU A 124 -0.14 -0.95 4.56
N THR A 125 -0.53 -0.16 5.56
CA THR A 125 -0.55 1.31 5.42
C THR A 125 0.85 1.88 5.19
N VAL A 126 1.85 1.38 5.92
CA VAL A 126 3.26 1.78 5.77
C VAL A 126 3.81 1.37 4.41
N ALA A 127 3.45 0.19 3.89
CA ALA A 127 3.83 -0.25 2.55
C ALA A 127 3.32 0.71 1.47
N MET A 128 2.08 1.19 1.58
CA MET A 128 1.53 2.15 0.60
C MET A 128 2.25 3.50 0.68
N LEU A 129 2.62 3.94 1.88
CA LEU A 129 3.40 5.17 2.07
C LEU A 129 4.83 5.02 1.56
N GLN A 130 5.41 3.82 1.65
CA GLN A 130 6.70 3.50 1.05
C GLN A 130 6.64 3.61 -0.48
N HIS A 131 5.62 3.04 -1.12
CA HIS A 131 5.41 3.22 -2.57
C HIS A 131 5.30 4.70 -2.95
N LEU A 132 4.58 5.52 -2.16
CA LEU A 132 4.54 6.95 -2.42
C LEU A 132 5.92 7.63 -2.30
N VAL A 133 6.77 7.20 -1.37
CA VAL A 133 8.16 7.66 -1.29
C VAL A 133 8.88 7.28 -2.58
N GLU A 134 8.83 6.01 -2.98
CA GLU A 134 9.56 5.45 -4.14
C GLU A 134 9.14 6.11 -5.47
N GLU A 135 7.83 6.27 -5.69
CA GLU A 135 7.26 6.89 -6.89
C GLU A 135 7.49 8.41 -6.97
N SER A 136 7.79 9.06 -5.83
CA SER A 136 8.01 10.50 -5.80
C SER A 136 9.45 10.86 -6.22
N PRO A 137 9.66 11.94 -7.01
CA PRO A 137 10.99 12.39 -7.40
C PRO A 137 11.93 12.60 -6.21
N LYS A 138 13.21 12.22 -6.37
CA LYS A 138 14.24 12.42 -5.34
C LYS A 138 14.30 13.89 -4.90
N GLY A 139 14.36 14.12 -3.59
CA GLY A 139 14.34 15.45 -2.99
C GLY A 139 12.96 16.16 -3.00
N ALA A 140 11.89 15.52 -3.48
CA ALA A 140 10.56 16.10 -3.39
C ALA A 140 10.03 16.09 -1.95
N GLY A 141 9.35 17.17 -1.55
CA GLY A 141 8.71 17.27 -0.23
C GLY A 141 7.65 16.19 0.03
N THR A 142 7.04 15.63 -1.02
CA THR A 142 6.09 14.50 -0.91
C THR A 142 6.72 13.27 -0.27
N ARG A 143 7.99 12.96 -0.54
CA ARG A 143 8.73 11.87 0.11
C ARG A 143 8.80 12.08 1.62
N ALA A 144 9.14 13.30 2.03
CA ALA A 144 9.25 13.67 3.44
C ALA A 144 7.90 13.59 4.17
N ILE A 145 6.83 14.02 3.49
CA ILE A 145 5.46 13.94 4.01
C ILE A 145 4.99 12.48 4.15
N ALA A 146 5.24 11.64 3.15
CA ALA A 146 4.87 10.22 3.18
C ALA A 146 5.61 9.48 4.30
N ALA A 147 6.93 9.68 4.42
CA ALA A 147 7.73 9.06 5.48
C ALA A 147 7.33 9.53 6.89
N ALA A 148 7.08 10.84 7.07
CA ALA A 148 6.56 11.36 8.34
C ALA A 148 5.18 10.78 8.68
N THR A 149 4.33 10.59 7.68
CA THR A 149 3.02 9.97 7.87
C THR A 149 3.15 8.50 8.28
N ALA A 150 4.08 7.75 7.69
CA ALA A 150 4.31 6.35 8.06
C ALA A 150 4.71 6.25 9.54
N TYR A 151 5.66 7.08 9.97
CA TYR A 151 6.09 7.15 11.37
C TYR A 151 4.95 7.59 12.30
N TYR A 152 4.11 8.53 11.87
CA TYR A 152 2.92 8.93 12.62
C TYR A 152 1.92 7.79 12.78
N ILE A 153 1.60 7.06 11.71
CA ILE A 153 0.68 5.93 11.74
C ILE A 153 1.17 4.85 12.71
N THR A 154 2.45 4.47 12.65
CA THR A 154 3.01 3.47 13.56
C THR A 154 3.03 3.97 15.01
N SER A 155 3.30 5.27 15.25
CA SER A 155 3.22 5.83 16.60
C SER A 155 1.81 5.80 17.22
N MET A 156 0.77 5.73 16.38
CA MET A 156 -0.63 5.70 16.78
C MET A 156 -1.19 4.28 16.87
N ARG A 157 -0.73 3.37 16.01
CA ARG A 157 -1.30 2.01 15.84
C ARG A 157 -0.40 0.89 16.39
N CYS A 158 0.86 1.18 16.68
CA CYS A 158 1.86 0.23 17.18
C CYS A 158 2.48 0.73 18.50
N SER A 159 3.30 -0.10 19.16
CA SER A 159 4.14 0.35 20.27
C SER A 159 5.41 1.05 19.78
N ALA A 160 6.08 1.75 20.69
CA ALA A 160 7.35 2.43 20.39
C ALA A 160 8.49 1.43 20.13
N GLU A 161 8.46 0.26 20.79
CA GLU A 161 9.44 -0.82 20.59
C GLU A 161 9.10 -1.75 19.41
N ASP A 162 8.04 -1.45 18.64
CA ASP A 162 7.63 -2.27 17.51
C ASP A 162 8.62 -2.17 16.34
N ASP A 163 8.95 -3.31 15.71
CA ASP A 163 9.84 -3.38 14.54
C ASP A 163 9.35 -2.48 13.39
N LEU A 164 8.04 -2.35 13.21
CA LEU A 164 7.44 -1.50 12.18
C LEU A 164 7.64 -0.01 12.48
N THR A 165 7.55 0.38 13.76
CA THR A 165 7.87 1.74 14.20
C THR A 165 9.35 2.06 13.95
N PHE A 166 10.24 1.11 14.23
CA PHE A 166 11.66 1.25 13.93
C PHE A 166 11.89 1.37 12.42
N PHE A 167 11.27 0.52 11.60
CA PHE A 167 11.34 0.60 10.13
C PHE A 167 10.90 1.97 9.60
N ALA A 168 9.73 2.46 10.03
CA ALA A 168 9.23 3.77 9.62
C ALA A 168 10.17 4.92 10.03
N SER A 169 10.83 4.80 11.19
CA SER A 169 11.85 5.77 11.61
C SER A 169 13.09 5.76 10.70
N GLN A 170 13.54 4.58 10.26
CA GLN A 170 14.66 4.45 9.33
C GLN A 170 14.31 5.00 7.95
N MET A 171 13.10 4.73 7.45
CA MET A 171 12.59 5.33 6.21
C MET A 171 12.60 6.87 6.30
N MET A 172 12.15 7.44 7.41
CA MET A 172 12.17 8.89 7.63
C MET A 172 13.60 9.46 7.67
N ALA A 173 14.55 8.75 8.29
CA ALA A 173 15.95 9.15 8.32
C ALA A 173 16.60 9.11 6.93
N SER A 174 16.35 8.05 6.16
CA SER A 174 16.84 7.92 4.78
C SER A 174 16.32 9.04 3.89
N VAL A 175 15.03 9.36 3.97
CA VAL A 175 14.43 10.47 3.22
C VAL A 175 15.01 11.82 3.64
N ALA A 176 15.32 12.02 4.93
CA ALA A 176 15.94 13.25 5.41
C ALA A 176 17.34 13.46 4.83
N ASP A 177 18.15 12.39 4.77
CA ASP A 177 19.46 12.42 4.13
C ASP A 177 19.36 12.74 2.63
N GLU A 178 18.48 12.03 1.90
CA GLU A 178 18.29 12.28 0.46
C GLU A 178 17.74 13.67 0.13
N HIS A 179 16.86 14.21 0.98
CA HIS A 179 16.19 15.49 0.76
C HIS A 179 17.06 16.69 1.15
N SER A 180 17.88 16.57 2.20
CA SER A 180 18.59 17.72 2.79
C SER A 180 19.96 17.41 3.39
N HIS A 181 20.55 16.25 3.07
CA HIS A 181 21.86 15.81 3.58
C HIS A 181 21.93 15.87 5.11
N VAL A 182 20.86 15.39 5.76
CA VAL A 182 20.75 15.36 7.22
C VAL A 182 21.65 14.25 7.78
N THR A 183 22.73 14.63 8.45
CA THR A 183 23.74 13.68 8.96
C THR A 183 23.74 13.49 10.48
N ASP A 184 22.95 14.27 11.23
CA ASP A 184 22.88 14.18 12.68
C ASP A 184 21.49 14.54 13.24
N GLN A 185 21.28 14.27 14.54
CA GLN A 185 20.01 14.49 15.22
C GLN A 185 19.58 15.96 15.27
N SER A 186 20.52 16.90 15.41
CA SER A 186 20.19 18.34 15.48
C SER A 186 19.70 18.84 14.13
N MET A 187 20.35 18.39 13.05
CA MET A 187 19.90 18.64 11.67
C MET A 187 18.54 18.00 11.41
N PHE A 188 18.31 16.78 11.90
CA PHE A 188 17.04 16.08 11.73
C PHE A 188 15.89 16.82 12.43
N ASP A 189 16.08 17.26 13.66
CA ASP A 189 15.08 18.02 14.42
C ASP A 189 14.75 19.36 13.73
N LEU A 190 15.78 20.04 13.20
CA LEU A 190 15.61 21.28 12.44
C LEU A 190 14.87 21.04 11.12
N TRP A 191 15.24 20.01 10.37
CA TRP A 191 14.59 19.60 9.12
C TRP A 191 13.11 19.29 9.35
N ARG A 192 12.81 18.48 10.37
CA ARG A 192 11.44 18.11 10.76
C ARG A 192 10.59 19.34 11.07
N LYS A 193 11.10 20.28 11.88
CA LYS A 193 10.41 21.53 12.22
C LYS A 193 10.24 22.46 11.02
N THR A 194 11.26 22.59 10.18
CA THR A 194 11.26 23.48 9.01
C THR A 194 10.21 23.05 7.99
N LEU A 195 10.09 21.75 7.75
CA LEU A 195 9.07 21.18 6.85
C LEU A 195 7.70 20.99 7.52
N GLN A 196 7.61 21.26 8.83
CA GLN A 196 6.41 21.08 9.66
C GLN A 196 5.94 19.61 9.71
N LEU A 197 6.89 18.68 9.69
CA LEU A 197 6.66 17.23 9.80
C LEU A 197 6.44 16.79 11.26
N ASP A 198 6.59 17.71 12.21
CA ASP A 198 6.25 17.55 13.62
C ASP A 198 4.78 17.94 13.93
N LYS A 199 4.01 18.33 12.91
CA LYS A 199 2.64 18.83 13.02
C LYS A 199 1.68 17.99 12.15
N PRO A 200 1.06 16.93 12.69
CA PRO A 200 0.15 16.06 11.94
C PRO A 200 -0.93 16.80 11.17
N GLU A 201 -1.55 17.82 11.76
CA GLU A 201 -2.57 18.65 11.12
C GLU A 201 -2.08 19.38 9.87
N VAL A 202 -0.78 19.62 9.77
CA VAL A 202 -0.15 20.28 8.61
C VAL A 202 0.23 19.25 7.56
N PHE A 203 1.03 18.23 7.91
CA PHE A 203 1.55 17.30 6.91
C PHE A 203 0.48 16.34 6.38
N LEU A 204 -0.53 15.96 7.19
CA LEU A 204 -1.65 15.14 6.71
C LEU A 204 -2.50 15.89 5.69
N LYS A 205 -2.68 17.22 5.84
CA LYS A 205 -3.36 18.04 4.83
C LYS A 205 -2.56 18.10 3.52
N LYS A 206 -1.23 18.19 3.61
CA LYS A 206 -0.36 18.16 2.41
C LYS A 206 -0.43 16.78 1.74
N LEU A 207 -0.42 15.70 2.52
CA LEU A 207 -0.58 14.34 2.00
C LEU A 207 -1.92 14.15 1.30
N SER A 208 -3.02 14.64 1.88
CA SER A 208 -4.34 14.60 1.24
C SER A 208 -4.30 15.27 -0.14
N GLY A 209 -3.62 16.40 -0.27
CA GLY A 209 -3.46 17.07 -1.57
C GLY A 209 -2.63 16.25 -2.58
N ALA A 210 -1.57 15.56 -2.13
CA ALA A 210 -0.80 14.65 -2.98
C ALA A 210 -1.64 13.45 -3.42
N VAL A 211 -2.44 12.88 -2.51
CA VAL A 211 -3.38 11.80 -2.80
C VAL A 211 -4.46 12.22 -3.79
N ASP A 212 -5.04 13.42 -3.63
CA ASP A 212 -6.03 13.95 -4.57
C ASP A 212 -5.42 14.12 -5.98
N GLN A 213 -4.13 14.47 -6.09
CA GLN A 213 -3.43 14.54 -7.37
C GLN A 213 -3.22 13.18 -8.03
N LEU A 214 -2.93 12.12 -7.25
CA LEU A 214 -2.80 10.76 -7.77
C LEU A 214 -4.13 10.25 -8.36
N VAL A 215 -5.25 10.62 -7.74
CA VAL A 215 -6.58 10.16 -8.16
C VAL A 215 -7.21 11.04 -9.24
N ALA A 216 -6.78 12.30 -9.36
CA ALA A 216 -7.26 13.26 -10.36
C ALA A 216 -8.80 13.41 -10.37
N ASP A 217 -9.40 13.51 -9.17
CA ASP A 217 -10.84 13.58 -8.92
C ASP A 217 -11.68 12.36 -9.38
N ASP A 218 -11.05 11.29 -9.90
CA ASP A 218 -11.70 10.06 -10.35
C ASP A 218 -11.70 8.97 -9.27
N TRP A 219 -12.51 9.20 -8.22
CA TRP A 219 -12.60 8.31 -7.07
C TRP A 219 -13.52 7.11 -7.30
N TRP A 220 -13.02 5.90 -7.08
CA TRP A 220 -13.75 4.63 -7.12
C TRP A 220 -14.55 4.34 -5.83
N VAL A 221 -14.41 5.19 -4.81
CA VAL A 221 -15.16 5.13 -3.55
C VAL A 221 -15.90 6.44 -3.30
N ASP A 222 -17.09 6.36 -2.73
CA ASP A 222 -17.83 7.56 -2.30
C ASP A 222 -17.27 8.07 -0.97
N ARG A 223 -16.23 8.91 -1.07
CA ARG A 223 -15.58 9.53 0.10
C ARG A 223 -16.55 10.36 0.94
N GLY A 224 -17.58 10.96 0.34
CA GLY A 224 -18.58 11.77 1.03
C GLY A 224 -19.47 10.90 1.92
N LYS A 225 -19.98 9.79 1.36
CA LYS A 225 -20.75 8.79 2.10
C LYS A 225 -19.93 8.15 3.22
N ILE A 226 -18.67 7.82 2.97
CA ILE A 226 -17.78 7.24 3.99
C ILE A 226 -17.57 8.24 5.14
N LYS A 227 -17.22 9.49 4.85
CA LYS A 227 -17.01 10.53 5.89
C LYS A 227 -18.26 10.75 6.73
N ALA A 228 -19.43 10.89 6.09
CA ALA A 228 -20.69 11.07 6.82
C ALA A 228 -21.01 9.89 7.74
N LYS A 229 -20.65 8.67 7.35
CA LYS A 229 -20.81 7.47 8.18
C LYS A 229 -19.85 7.49 9.38
N LEU A 230 -18.57 7.80 9.18
CA LEU A 230 -17.59 7.89 10.26
C LEU A 230 -17.97 8.97 11.28
N ASP A 231 -18.39 10.15 10.80
CA ASP A 231 -18.88 11.24 11.66
C ASP A 231 -20.08 10.80 12.51
N ALA A 232 -21.02 10.05 11.93
CA ALA A 232 -22.18 9.50 12.64
C ALA A 232 -21.81 8.43 13.68
N GLU A 233 -20.71 7.69 13.45
CA GLU A 233 -20.15 6.72 14.39
C GLU A 233 -19.24 7.36 15.45
N GLY A 234 -18.99 8.67 15.38
CA GLY A 234 -18.11 9.40 16.28
C GLY A 234 -16.63 9.06 16.10
N LYS A 235 -16.24 8.69 14.88
CA LYS A 235 -14.87 8.31 14.50
C LYS A 235 -14.18 9.40 13.68
#